data_AF-A0AAD6AQ44-F1
#
_entry.id   AF-A0AAD6AQ44-F1
#
_cell.length_a   1.000
_cell.length_b   1.000
_cell.length_c   1.000
_cell.angle_alpha   90.00
_cell.angle_beta   90.00
_cell.angle_gamma   90.00
#
_symmetry.space_group_name_H-M   'P 1'
#
loop_
_entity.id
_entity.type
_entity.pdbx_description
1 polymer ?
#
loop_
_entity_poly.entity_id
_entity_poly.type
_entity_poly.pdbx_seq_one_letter_code
_entity_poly.pdbx_strand_id
1 'polypeptide(L)'
;MTEYFSLADSDVIGFDLDHTLCRYHLKETSRLIYESFARYLVEHKGYDKDLLNLTPATWDFCFKGLVVDLEDGNLVKLAEDGTVLRATHGTNDLSAEDIIKHYGPKREWGHFNSLNTTFTRSAKYYFYDNYFDLPGALLCGRVVDMLHKRGNEVNSDFWKDMVAAIDHNYKTSAFKVLVRMC
;
A
#
# COMPACT_ATOMS: atom_id res chain seq x y z
N MET A 1 35.46 -6.90 1.79
CA MET A 1 35.76 -7.19 0.38
C MET A 1 34.43 -7.23 -0.34
N THR A 2 34.22 -6.38 -1.33
CA THR A 2 33.01 -6.42 -2.15
C THR A 2 33.17 -7.57 -3.13
N GLU A 3 32.38 -8.63 -3.00
CA GLU A 3 32.34 -9.68 -4.00
C GLU A 3 31.74 -9.12 -5.28
N TYR A 4 32.42 -9.32 -6.41
CA TYR A 4 31.92 -8.90 -7.71
C TYR A 4 31.07 -10.03 -8.30
N PHE A 5 29.86 -9.67 -8.74
CA PHE A 5 29.00 -10.58 -9.48
C PHE A 5 29.36 -10.55 -10.98
N SER A 6 29.55 -11.72 -11.59
CA SER A 6 29.84 -11.89 -13.02
C SER A 6 28.75 -12.71 -13.69
N LEU A 7 28.10 -12.14 -14.71
CA LEU A 7 27.12 -12.86 -15.54
C LEU A 7 27.76 -13.99 -16.35
N ALA A 8 29.06 -13.90 -16.64
CA ALA A 8 29.78 -14.93 -17.39
C ALA A 8 29.92 -16.25 -16.61
N ASP A 9 29.80 -16.18 -15.28
CA ASP A 9 29.90 -17.34 -14.39
C ASP A 9 28.53 -18.00 -14.15
N SER A 10 27.47 -17.52 -14.83
CA SER A 10 26.09 -18.02 -14.68
C SER A 10 25.65 -18.81 -15.91
N ASP A 11 25.40 -20.12 -15.74
CA ASP A 11 24.88 -20.99 -16.82
C ASP A 11 23.41 -20.73 -17.16
N VAL A 12 22.65 -20.23 -16.18
CA VAL A 12 21.21 -19.98 -16.29
C VAL A 12 20.88 -18.64 -15.66
N ILE A 13 20.04 -17.87 -16.35
CA ILE A 13 19.51 -16.59 -15.86
C ILE A 13 17.99 -16.73 -15.78
N GLY A 14 17.45 -16.68 -14.56
CA GLY A 14 16.02 -16.63 -14.32
C GLY A 14 15.53 -15.18 -14.33
N PHE A 15 14.41 -14.94 -15.02
CA PHE A 15 13.73 -13.65 -15.01
C PHE A 15 12.36 -13.81 -14.37
N ASP A 16 12.00 -12.86 -13.51
CA ASP A 16 10.61 -12.69 -13.12
C ASP A 16 9.77 -12.31 -14.36
N LEU A 17 8.50 -12.67 -14.37
CA LEU A 17 7.61 -12.36 -15.50
C LEU A 17 7.07 -10.93 -15.33
N ASP A 18 6.28 -10.72 -14.29
CA ASP A 18 5.50 -9.50 -14.13
C ASP A 18 6.39 -8.33 -13.68
N HIS A 19 6.24 -7.17 -14.33
CA HIS A 19 7.08 -5.99 -14.11
C HIS A 19 8.59 -6.17 -14.44
N THR A 20 9.01 -7.34 -14.90
CA THR A 20 10.38 -7.61 -15.39
C THR A 20 10.38 -7.91 -16.89
N LEU A 21 9.83 -9.06 -17.33
CA LEU A 21 9.69 -9.37 -18.77
C LEU A 21 8.40 -8.79 -19.36
N CYS A 22 7.28 -8.95 -18.65
CA CYS A 22 5.98 -8.39 -19.01
C CYS A 22 5.82 -7.01 -18.37
N ARG A 23 5.69 -5.98 -19.20
CA ARG A 23 5.55 -4.61 -18.73
C ARG A 23 4.10 -4.18 -18.82
N TYR A 24 3.60 -3.65 -17.72
CA TYR A 24 2.24 -3.14 -17.60
C TYR A 24 2.19 -1.63 -17.74
N HIS A 25 1.09 -1.11 -18.29
CA HIS A 25 0.75 0.29 -18.15
C HIS A 25 0.31 0.57 -16.71
N LEU A 26 1.25 1.01 -15.87
CA LEU A 26 1.03 1.20 -14.43
C LEU A 26 -0.24 1.98 -14.11
N LYS A 27 -0.54 3.06 -14.84
CA LYS A 27 -1.76 3.85 -14.61
C LYS A 27 -3.04 3.01 -14.77
N GLU A 28 -3.11 2.22 -15.83
CA GLU A 28 -4.31 1.42 -16.13
C GLU A 28 -4.41 0.20 -15.21
N THR A 29 -3.29 -0.48 -14.95
CA THR A 29 -3.23 -1.62 -14.03
C THR A 29 -3.54 -1.20 -12.59
N SER A 30 -2.96 -0.09 -12.12
CA SER A 30 -3.25 0.44 -10.78
C SER A 30 -4.73 0.77 -10.61
N ARG A 31 -5.34 1.38 -11.64
CA ARG A 31 -6.78 1.64 -11.65
C ARG A 31 -7.61 0.38 -11.55
N LEU A 32 -7.27 -0.64 -12.33
CA LEU A 32 -7.97 -1.91 -12.32
C LEU A 32 -7.89 -2.60 -10.94
N ILE A 33 -6.70 -2.59 -10.32
CA ILE A 33 -6.47 -3.13 -8.98
C ILE A 33 -7.28 -2.36 -7.93
N TYR A 34 -7.24 -1.02 -7.95
CA TYR A 34 -8.02 -0.21 -7.01
C TYR A 34 -9.52 -0.48 -7.15
N GLU A 35 -10.05 -0.50 -8.38
CA GLU A 35 -11.46 -0.76 -8.63
C GLU A 35 -11.87 -2.17 -8.15
N SER A 36 -10.99 -3.16 -8.32
CA SER A 36 -11.17 -4.52 -7.81
C SER A 36 -11.28 -4.53 -6.28
N PHE A 37 -10.32 -3.91 -5.58
CA PHE A 37 -10.34 -3.84 -4.11
C PHE A 37 -11.55 -3.08 -3.59
N ALA A 38 -11.80 -1.88 -4.10
CA ALA A 38 -12.90 -1.02 -3.66
C ALA A 38 -14.26 -1.69 -3.88
N ARG A 39 -14.44 -2.39 -5.01
CA ARG A 39 -15.66 -3.16 -5.28
C ARG A 39 -15.84 -4.29 -4.31
N TYR A 40 -14.79 -5.04 -4.00
CA TYR A 40 -14.86 -6.11 -3.01
C TYR A 40 -15.30 -5.59 -1.64
N LEU A 41 -14.70 -4.48 -1.18
CA LEU A 41 -15.08 -3.86 0.10
C LEU A 41 -16.55 -3.40 0.12
N VAL A 42 -17.02 -2.77 -0.96
CA VAL A 42 -18.40 -2.27 -1.06
C VAL A 42 -19.41 -3.42 -1.16
N GLU A 43 -19.18 -4.39 -2.06
CA GLU A 43 -20.16 -5.45 -2.36
C GLU A 43 -20.19 -6.56 -1.31
N HIS A 44 -19.05 -6.88 -0.69
CA HIS A 44 -18.94 -8.02 0.24
C HIS A 44 -18.73 -7.63 1.70
N LYS A 45 -18.22 -6.43 1.97
CA LYS A 45 -17.90 -5.97 3.34
C LYS A 45 -18.76 -4.80 3.80
N GLY A 46 -19.61 -4.25 2.93
CA GLY A 46 -20.58 -3.21 3.27
C GLY A 46 -19.97 -1.82 3.46
N TYR A 47 -18.81 -1.55 2.87
CA TYR A 47 -18.22 -0.20 2.88
C TYR A 47 -19.04 0.75 1.99
N ASP A 48 -18.85 2.05 2.23
CA ASP A 48 -19.56 3.10 1.49
C ASP A 48 -19.18 3.08 0.00
N LYS A 49 -20.18 3.31 -0.85
CA LYS A 49 -20.01 3.34 -2.31
C LYS A 49 -19.09 4.47 -2.77
N ASP A 50 -18.86 5.47 -1.93
CA ASP A 50 -17.90 6.54 -2.24
C ASP A 50 -16.49 6.01 -2.55
N LEU A 51 -16.10 4.85 -2.01
CA LEU A 51 -14.81 4.21 -2.34
C LEU A 51 -14.64 3.93 -3.84
N LEU A 52 -15.73 3.77 -4.59
CA LEU A 52 -15.73 3.55 -6.04
C LEU A 52 -15.48 4.83 -6.84
N ASN A 53 -15.63 6.01 -6.22
CA ASN A 53 -15.40 7.30 -6.87
C ASN A 53 -13.91 7.61 -6.89
N LEU A 54 -13.22 7.16 -7.93
CA LEU A 54 -11.79 7.42 -8.12
C LEU A 54 -11.59 8.66 -9.01
N THR A 55 -10.77 9.62 -8.55
CA THR A 55 -10.38 10.77 -9.38
C THR A 55 -8.92 10.67 -9.81
N PRO A 56 -8.52 11.22 -10.97
CA PRO A 56 -7.12 11.17 -11.40
C PRO A 56 -6.13 11.83 -10.42
N ALA A 57 -6.57 12.84 -9.68
CA ALA A 57 -5.76 13.60 -8.74
C ALA A 57 -5.32 12.80 -7.51
N THR A 58 -5.98 11.68 -7.21
CA THR A 58 -5.64 10.85 -6.04
C THR A 58 -4.52 9.85 -6.32
N TRP A 59 -4.08 9.68 -7.57
CA TRP A 59 -3.03 8.70 -7.90
C TRP A 59 -1.64 9.09 -7.42
N ASP A 60 -1.35 10.39 -7.37
CA ASP A 60 -0.08 10.91 -6.87
C ASP A 60 0.13 10.61 -5.37
N PHE A 61 -0.87 10.07 -4.68
CA PHE A 61 -0.78 9.58 -3.31
C PHE A 61 0.01 8.28 -3.18
N CYS A 62 -0.03 7.40 -4.20
CA CYS A 62 0.53 6.06 -4.11
C CYS A 62 2.02 6.05 -4.48
N PHE A 63 2.89 5.85 -3.49
CA PHE A 63 4.33 5.67 -3.70
C PHE A 63 4.81 4.31 -3.21
N LYS A 64 5.68 3.66 -3.99
CA LYS A 64 6.35 2.43 -3.55
C LYS A 64 7.18 2.71 -2.28
N GLY A 65 7.11 1.77 -1.36
CA GLY A 65 7.74 1.84 -0.04
C GLY A 65 7.03 2.79 0.93
N LEU A 66 5.71 2.94 0.80
CA LEU A 66 4.86 3.47 1.86
C LEU A 66 4.53 2.37 2.86
N VAL A 67 4.38 2.74 4.12
CA VAL A 67 3.88 1.85 5.17
C VAL A 67 2.54 2.38 5.63
N VAL A 68 1.52 1.52 5.72
CA VAL A 68 0.31 1.81 6.48
C VAL A 68 0.53 1.33 7.91
N ASP A 69 0.49 2.26 8.84
CA ASP A 69 0.37 2.01 10.27
C ASP A 69 -1.10 1.72 10.60
N LEU A 70 -1.39 0.48 10.99
CA LEU A 70 -2.73 -0.01 11.26
C LEU A 70 -3.17 0.29 12.70
N GLU A 71 -2.25 0.65 13.58
CA GLU A 71 -2.58 1.05 14.95
C GLU A 71 -3.21 2.46 14.94
N ASP A 72 -2.60 3.38 14.18
CA ASP A 72 -3.02 4.80 14.16
C ASP A 72 -3.78 5.20 12.89
N GLY A 73 -3.81 4.37 11.84
CA GLY A 73 -4.39 4.74 10.55
C GLY A 73 -3.54 5.70 9.72
N ASN A 74 -2.24 5.78 10.01
CA ASN A 74 -1.32 6.67 9.34
C ASN A 74 -0.67 5.98 8.14
N LEU A 75 -0.39 6.74 7.09
CA LEU A 75 0.50 6.29 6.01
C LEU A 75 1.81 7.03 6.14
N VAL A 76 2.92 6.28 6.28
CA VAL A 76 4.23 6.84 6.57
C VAL A 76 5.23 6.53 5.46
N LYS A 77 6.00 7.55 5.10
CA LYS A 77 7.18 7.42 4.26
C LYS A 77 8.42 7.53 5.15
N LEU A 78 9.23 6.48 5.15
CA LEU A 78 10.40 6.35 6.00
C LEU A 78 11.70 6.61 5.19
N ALA A 79 12.71 7.13 5.89
CA ALA A 79 14.10 7.09 5.46
C ALA A 79 14.72 5.71 5.74
N GLU A 80 15.95 5.49 5.24
CA GLU A 80 16.70 4.25 5.44
C GLU A 80 17.05 3.96 6.91
N ASP A 81 17.00 4.96 7.78
CA ASP A 81 17.24 4.84 9.22
C ASP A 81 15.96 4.75 10.07
N GLY A 82 14.78 4.77 9.43
CA GLY A 82 13.49 4.73 10.10
C GLY A 82 12.90 6.07 10.48
N THR A 83 13.55 7.18 10.11
CA THR A 83 13.00 8.52 10.29
C THR A 83 11.76 8.73 9.41
N VAL A 84 10.66 9.21 9.98
CA VAL A 84 9.45 9.61 9.27
C VAL A 84 9.72 10.90 8.48
N LEU A 85 9.79 10.75 7.16
CA LEU A 85 10.00 11.85 6.21
C LEU A 85 8.70 12.60 5.94
N ARG A 86 7.60 11.86 5.75
CA ARG A 86 6.24 12.35 5.52
C ARG A 86 5.25 11.37 6.12
N ALA A 87 4.11 11.88 6.56
CA ALA A 87 3.02 11.05 7.04
C ALA A 87 1.68 11.69 6.70
N THR A 88 0.66 10.86 6.49
CA THR A 88 -0.74 11.27 6.38
C THR A 88 -1.56 10.51 7.41
N HIS A 89 -2.64 11.12 7.91
CA HIS A 89 -3.71 10.40 8.61
C HIS A 89 -4.89 10.26 7.64
N GLY A 90 -5.18 9.01 7.25
CA GLY A 90 -5.99 8.78 6.07
C GLY A 90 -5.37 9.44 4.83
N THR A 91 -6.12 10.28 4.12
CA THR A 91 -5.59 11.04 2.96
C THR A 91 -5.11 12.45 3.31
N ASN A 92 -5.14 12.84 4.59
CA ASN A 92 -4.77 14.19 5.01
C ASN A 92 -3.31 14.25 5.47
N ASP A 93 -2.52 15.15 4.90
CA ASP A 93 -1.12 15.35 5.29
C ASP A 93 -1.00 15.77 6.76
N LEU A 94 -0.06 15.16 7.48
CA LEU A 94 0.35 15.62 8.81
C LEU A 94 1.36 16.77 8.65
N SER A 95 1.16 17.84 9.42
CA SER A 95 2.14 18.92 9.51
C SER A 95 3.45 18.43 10.15
N ALA A 96 4.54 19.18 9.97
CA ALA A 96 5.81 18.84 10.62
C ALA A 96 5.68 18.84 12.15
N GLU A 97 4.87 19.74 12.69
CA GLU A 97 4.53 19.83 14.11
C GLU A 97 3.75 18.59 14.57
N ASP A 98 2.76 18.14 13.80
CA ASP A 98 1.98 16.94 14.12
C ASP A 98 2.83 15.67 14.05
N ILE A 99 3.74 15.57 13.07
CA ILE A 99 4.71 14.48 12.97
C ILE A 99 5.60 14.45 14.21
N ILE A 100 6.15 15.59 14.63
CA ILE A 100 7.00 15.67 15.84
C ILE A 100 6.19 15.34 17.09
N LYS A 101 4.94 15.79 17.16
CA LYS A 101 4.06 15.52 18.29
C LYS A 101 3.73 14.02 18.40
N HIS A 102 3.51 13.34 17.27
CA HIS A 102 3.12 11.93 17.22
C HIS A 102 4.31 10.98 17.35
N TYR A 103 5.35 11.18 16.54
CA TYR A 103 6.53 10.30 16.46
C TYR A 103 7.73 10.79 17.30
N GLY A 104 7.54 11.85 18.09
CA GLY A 104 8.57 12.45 18.92
C GLY A 104 9.57 13.35 18.15
N PRO A 105 10.50 14.01 18.87
CA PRO A 105 11.43 14.99 18.29
C PRO A 105 12.38 14.40 17.24
N LYS A 106 12.65 13.09 17.32
CA LYS A 106 13.48 12.38 16.34
C LYS A 106 12.68 11.84 15.15
N ARG A 107 11.35 11.91 15.19
CA ARG A 107 10.44 11.38 14.16
C ARG A 107 10.69 9.89 13.89
N GLU A 108 10.98 9.11 14.92
CA GLU A 108 11.28 7.69 14.77
C GLU A 108 9.97 6.89 14.71
N TRP A 109 9.81 6.04 13.68
CA TRP A 109 8.67 5.13 13.64
C TRP A 109 8.95 3.87 14.46
N GLY A 110 8.10 3.59 15.45
CA GLY A 110 8.36 2.56 16.47
C GLY A 110 8.55 1.13 15.95
N HIS A 111 8.03 0.82 14.77
CA HIS A 111 8.09 -0.53 14.17
C HIS A 111 9.19 -0.69 13.12
N PHE A 112 10.06 0.31 12.93
CA PHE A 112 11.09 0.27 11.90
C PHE A 112 12.02 -0.94 12.03
N ASN A 113 12.47 -1.25 13.24
CA ASN A 113 13.35 -2.39 13.48
C ASN A 113 12.69 -3.73 13.13
N SER A 114 11.37 -3.88 13.31
CA SER A 114 10.65 -5.08 12.89
C SER A 114 10.48 -5.17 11.36
N LEU A 115 10.37 -4.03 10.67
CA LEU A 115 10.24 -3.99 9.21
C LEU A 115 11.49 -4.55 8.50
N ASN A 116 12.67 -4.37 9.09
CA ASN A 116 13.94 -4.90 8.56
C ASN A 116 14.08 -6.44 8.70
N THR A 117 13.16 -7.13 9.37
CA THR A 117 13.27 -8.58 9.66
C THR A 117 12.52 -9.48 8.67
N THR A 118 12.51 -9.11 7.38
CA THR A 118 11.94 -9.91 6.26
C THR A 118 10.39 -9.90 6.16
N PHE A 119 9.67 -9.25 7.09
CA PHE A 119 8.21 -9.20 7.07
C PHE A 119 7.68 -7.91 6.42
N THR A 120 7.06 -8.06 5.24
CA THR A 120 6.30 -6.98 4.55
C THR A 120 4.97 -6.65 5.24
N ARG A 121 4.55 -7.46 6.24
CA ARG A 121 3.29 -7.25 6.97
C ARG A 121 3.35 -7.78 8.40
N SER A 122 2.61 -7.12 9.30
CA SER A 122 2.35 -7.58 10.65
C SER A 122 0.88 -7.30 11.03
N ALA A 123 0.48 -7.60 12.28
CA ALA A 123 -0.82 -7.16 12.79
C ALA A 123 -0.91 -5.62 12.98
N LYS A 124 0.23 -4.92 12.93
CA LYS A 124 0.37 -3.50 13.24
C LYS A 124 0.64 -2.63 12.03
N TYR A 125 1.19 -3.20 10.96
CA TYR A 125 1.54 -2.43 9.77
C TYR A 125 1.55 -3.28 8.50
N TYR A 126 1.48 -2.61 7.36
CA TYR A 126 1.70 -3.19 6.04
C TYR A 126 2.63 -2.33 5.20
N PHE A 127 3.60 -2.96 4.53
CA PHE A 127 4.59 -2.30 3.67
C PHE A 127 4.27 -2.56 2.20
N TYR A 128 3.97 -1.50 1.45
CA TYR A 128 3.66 -1.55 0.02
C TYR A 128 4.95 -1.51 -0.81
N ASP A 129 5.53 -2.67 -1.11
CA ASP A 129 6.80 -2.82 -1.81
C ASP A 129 6.67 -3.29 -3.26
N ASN A 130 5.47 -3.58 -3.73
CA ASN A 130 5.20 -4.07 -5.09
C ASN A 130 4.06 -3.27 -5.73
N TYR A 131 3.85 -3.46 -7.04
CA TYR A 131 2.83 -2.71 -7.78
C TYR A 131 1.45 -3.38 -7.77
N PHE A 132 1.34 -4.62 -7.28
CA PHE A 132 0.10 -5.40 -7.29
C PHE A 132 -0.85 -5.01 -6.16
N ASP A 133 -0.31 -4.49 -5.07
CA ASP A 133 -1.08 -4.05 -3.91
C ASP A 133 -1.00 -2.54 -3.66
N LEU A 134 -0.03 -1.82 -4.24
CA LEU A 134 0.20 -0.39 -4.04
C LEU A 134 -1.06 0.48 -4.13
N PRO A 135 -2.00 0.28 -5.08
CA PRO A 135 -3.24 1.04 -5.11
C PRO A 135 -4.10 0.91 -3.85
N GLY A 136 -3.91 -0.17 -3.10
CA GLY A 136 -4.50 -0.40 -1.79
C GLY A 136 -4.08 0.63 -0.75
N ALA A 137 -2.93 1.29 -0.87
CA ALA A 137 -2.50 2.34 0.05
C ALA A 137 -3.46 3.55 0.03
N LEU A 138 -3.85 4.04 -1.16
CA LEU A 138 -4.87 5.08 -1.28
C LEU A 138 -6.20 4.61 -0.70
N LEU A 139 -6.59 3.36 -1.00
CA LEU A 139 -7.84 2.80 -0.48
C LEU A 139 -7.84 2.75 1.05
N CYS A 140 -6.72 2.36 1.66
CA CYS A 140 -6.53 2.41 3.11
C CYS A 140 -6.73 3.83 3.63
N GLY A 141 -6.08 4.83 3.02
CA GLY A 141 -6.23 6.23 3.41
C GLY A 141 -7.69 6.69 3.40
N ARG A 142 -8.43 6.35 2.34
CA ARG A 142 -9.85 6.72 2.21
C ARG A 142 -10.75 6.01 3.22
N VAL A 143 -10.46 4.75 3.54
CA VAL A 143 -11.21 4.02 4.57
C VAL A 143 -10.98 4.67 5.94
N VAL A 144 -9.75 5.05 6.27
CA VAL A 144 -9.44 5.79 7.51
C VAL A 144 -10.21 7.11 7.56
N ASP A 145 -10.23 7.89 6.47
CA ASP A 145 -11.01 9.14 6.42
C ASP A 145 -12.50 8.90 6.69
N MET A 146 -13.05 7.80 6.17
CA MET A 146 -14.46 7.44 6.36
C MET A 146 -14.77 6.98 7.78
N LEU A 147 -13.86 6.22 8.41
CA LEU A 147 -13.98 5.83 9.81
C LEU A 147 -13.94 7.08 10.70
N HIS A 148 -12.98 7.97 10.46
CA HIS A 148 -12.84 9.23 11.19
C HIS A 148 -14.09 10.12 11.07
N LYS A 149 -14.64 10.30 9.86
CA LYS A 149 -15.89 11.05 9.63
C LYS A 149 -17.10 10.48 10.39
N ARG A 150 -17.11 9.17 10.67
CA ARG A 150 -18.16 8.49 11.43
C ARG A 150 -17.90 8.48 12.94
N GLY A 151 -16.78 9.06 13.40
CA GLY A 151 -16.36 9.04 14.79
C GLY A 151 -15.79 7.69 15.25
N ASN A 152 -15.39 6.83 14.30
CA ASN A 152 -14.80 5.53 14.59
C ASN A 152 -13.28 5.59 14.46
N GLU A 153 -12.59 4.85 15.31
CA GLU A 153 -11.14 4.62 15.20
C GLU A 153 -10.84 3.45 14.26
N VAL A 154 -9.60 3.40 13.77
CA VAL A 154 -9.09 2.28 12.99
C VAL A 154 -9.00 1.04 13.88
N ASN A 155 -9.35 -0.13 13.32
CA ASN A 155 -9.28 -1.38 14.05
C ASN A 155 -8.75 -2.51 13.15
N SER A 156 -8.50 -3.67 13.76
CA SER A 156 -7.95 -4.83 13.05
C SER A 156 -8.87 -5.40 11.96
N ASP A 157 -10.18 -5.13 12.01
CA ASP A 157 -11.14 -5.69 11.04
C ASP A 157 -11.03 -5.01 9.69
N PHE A 158 -10.76 -3.70 9.67
CA PHE A 158 -10.42 -2.98 8.44
C PHE A 158 -9.27 -3.66 7.69
N TRP A 159 -8.19 -4.02 8.39
CA TRP A 159 -7.06 -4.68 7.74
C TRP A 159 -7.40 -6.08 7.22
N LYS A 160 -8.17 -6.87 7.98
CA LYS A 160 -8.65 -8.18 7.52
C LYS A 160 -9.47 -8.06 6.24
N ASP A 161 -10.29 -7.02 6.13
CA ASP A 161 -11.08 -6.76 4.92
C ASP A 161 -10.20 -6.33 3.74
N MET A 162 -9.18 -5.50 3.98
CA MET A 162 -8.19 -5.14 2.96
C MET A 162 -7.42 -6.36 2.44
N VAL A 163 -6.95 -7.24 3.33
CA VAL A 163 -6.28 -8.49 2.94
C VAL A 163 -7.21 -9.38 2.13
N ALA A 164 -8.48 -9.51 2.53
CA ALA A 164 -9.46 -10.28 1.77
C ALA A 164 -9.72 -9.69 0.37
N ALA A 165 -9.65 -8.36 0.23
CA ALA A 165 -9.75 -7.68 -1.06
C ALA A 165 -8.51 -7.93 -1.95
N ILE A 166 -7.31 -7.89 -1.35
CA ILE A 166 -6.05 -8.23 -2.02
C ILE A 166 -6.08 -9.69 -2.51
N ASP A 167 -6.48 -10.64 -1.65
CA ASP A 167 -6.59 -12.06 -2.01
C ASP A 167 -7.65 -12.29 -3.10
N HIS A 168 -8.75 -11.53 -3.09
CA HIS A 168 -9.77 -11.62 -4.14
C HIS A 168 -9.21 -11.21 -5.51
N ASN A 169 -8.35 -10.19 -5.56
CA ASN A 169 -7.80 -9.63 -6.80
C ASN A 169 -6.93 -10.62 -7.61
N TYR A 170 -6.36 -11.63 -6.95
CA TYR A 170 -5.63 -12.71 -7.63
C TYR A 170 -6.55 -13.76 -8.29
N LYS A 171 -7.87 -13.64 -8.15
CA LYS A 171 -8.84 -14.49 -8.85
C LYS A 171 -9.19 -13.89 -10.20
N THR A 172 -9.27 -14.72 -11.23
CA THR A 172 -9.68 -14.28 -12.58
C THR A 172 -11.05 -13.60 -12.60
N SER A 173 -11.94 -13.95 -11.67
CA SER A 173 -13.26 -13.34 -11.49
C SER A 173 -13.24 -11.90 -10.98
N ALA A 174 -12.11 -11.41 -10.44
CA ALA A 174 -12.00 -10.07 -9.88
C ALA A 174 -12.05 -8.98 -10.97
N PHE A 175 -11.62 -9.31 -12.19
CA PHE A 175 -11.56 -8.38 -13.30
C PHE A 175 -12.68 -8.67 -14.31
N LYS A 176 -13.55 -7.67 -14.53
CA LYS A 176 -14.63 -7.75 -15.53
C LYS A 176 -14.15 -7.45 -16.97
N VAL A 177 -12.85 -7.16 -17.16
CA VAL A 177 -12.27 -6.72 -18.43
C VAL A 177 -10.92 -7.42 -18.64
N LEU A 178 -10.59 -7.74 -19.89
CA LEU A 178 -9.29 -8.25 -20.31
C LEU A 178 -8.18 -7.22 -20.02
N VAL A 179 -7.18 -7.61 -19.22
CA VAL A 179 -5.93 -6.87 -19.09
C VAL A 179 -5.20 -6.95 -20.44
N ARG A 180 -4.98 -5.81 -21.09
CA ARG A 180 -4.18 -5.77 -22.31
C ARG A 180 -2.70 -5.68 -21.91
N MET A 181 -1.95 -6.74 -22.21
CA MET A 181 -0.49 -6.74 -22.20
C MET A 181 0.02 -5.96 -23.42
N CYS A 182 1.15 -5.27 -23.27
CA CYS A 182 1.85 -4.59 -24.37
C CYS A 182 3.04 -5.40 -24.87
#